data_AF-A0A6P2FEF2-F1
#
_entry.id   AF-A0A6P2FEF2-F1
#
_cell.length_a   1.000
_cell.length_b   1.000
_cell.length_c   1.000
_cell.angle_alpha   90.00
_cell.angle_beta   90.00
_cell.angle_gamma   90.00
#
_symmetry.space_group_name_H-M   'P 1'
#
loop_
_entity.id
_entity.type
_entity.pdbx_description
1 polymer ?
#
loop_
_entity_poly.entity_id
_entity_poly.type
_entity_poly.pdbx_seq_one_letter_code
_entity_poly.pdbx_strand_id
1 'polypeptide(L)'
;MTNATVARLEAAPSSAPGGHKLLLKSKDGEQTVIVPPGTQVVTFKPGGAHQAALVVPGAKVVITAQVKDGRPTALRMLVGRNGFTPPM
;
A
#
# COMPACT_ATOMS: atom_id res chain seq x y z
N MET A 1 14.84 2.72 -5.31
CA MET A 1 13.55 2.06 -5.03
C MET A 1 13.74 0.57 -5.24
N THR A 2 13.90 -0.21 -4.18
CA THR A 2 13.89 -1.68 -4.27
C THR A 2 12.46 -2.13 -4.01
N ASN A 3 11.68 -2.26 -5.09
CA ASN A 3 10.33 -2.82 -4.99
C ASN A 3 10.44 -4.35 -4.91
N ALA A 4 9.69 -4.96 -3.99
CA ALA A 4 9.63 -6.42 -3.84
C ALA A 4 8.19 -6.92 -4.02
N THR A 5 8.04 -8.16 -4.48
CA THR A 5 6.76 -8.87 -4.57
C THR A 5 6.61 -9.81 -3.37
N VAL A 6 5.42 -9.88 -2.77
CA VAL A 6 5.12 -10.91 -1.76
C VAL A 6 5.02 -12.26 -2.48
N ALA A 7 6.07 -13.06 -2.39
CA ALA A 7 6.15 -14.39 -3.00
C ALA A 7 5.42 -15.45 -2.16
N ARG A 8 5.38 -15.28 -0.83
CA ARG A 8 4.64 -16.17 0.07
C ARG A 8 4.14 -15.44 1.31
N LEU A 9 2.99 -15.89 1.79
CA LEU A 9 2.35 -15.47 3.03
C LEU A 9 2.09 -16.72 3.89
N GLU A 10 2.63 -16.75 5.09
CA GLU A 10 2.48 -17.84 6.05
C GLU A 10 2.15 -17.29 7.45
N ALA A 11 1.77 -18.16 8.38
CA ALA A 11 1.68 -17.79 9.79
C ALA A 11 3.07 -17.40 10.34
N ALA A 12 3.10 -16.43 11.26
CA ALA A 12 4.32 -16.06 11.96
C ALA A 12 4.81 -17.19 12.91
N PRO A 13 6.11 -17.22 13.23
CA PRO A 13 6.65 -18.13 14.25
C PRO A 13 6.06 -17.84 15.63
N SER A 14 6.25 -18.78 16.57
CA SER A 14 5.73 -18.69 17.94
C SER A 14 6.21 -17.46 18.72
N SER A 15 7.32 -16.83 18.32
CA SER A 15 7.80 -15.57 18.87
C SER A 15 6.95 -14.35 18.51
N ALA A 16 6.04 -14.47 17.52
CA ALA A 16 5.06 -13.45 17.14
C ALA A 16 3.67 -14.08 16.94
N PRO A 17 3.00 -14.50 18.04
CA PRO A 17 1.70 -15.19 17.97
C PRO A 17 0.65 -14.35 17.22
N GLY A 18 -0.08 -14.99 16.31
CA GLY A 18 -1.14 -14.32 15.54
C GLY A 18 -0.65 -13.35 14.45
N GLY A 19 0.67 -13.26 14.21
CA GLY A 19 1.25 -12.48 13.12
C GLY A 19 1.34 -13.23 11.79
N HIS A 20 1.93 -12.57 10.80
CA HIS A 20 2.23 -13.13 9.48
C HIS A 20 3.73 -13.16 9.19
N LYS A 21 4.19 -14.15 8.43
CA LYS A 21 5.52 -14.20 7.84
C LYS A 21 5.40 -13.99 6.33
N LEU A 22 6.03 -12.95 5.82
CA LEU A 22 6.07 -12.59 4.40
C LEU A 22 7.44 -12.95 3.82
N LEU A 23 7.46 -13.72 2.73
CA LEU A 23 8.65 -13.86 1.89
C LEU A 23 8.53 -12.85 0.74
N LEU A 24 9.45 -11.89 0.71
CA LEU A 24 9.53 -10.86 -0.29
C LEU A 24 10.61 -11.22 -1.31
N LYS A 25 10.30 -11.11 -2.59
CA LYS A 25 11.25 -11.31 -3.68
C LYS A 25 11.47 -10.00 -4.42
N SER A 26 12.71 -9.57 -4.49
CA SER A 26 13.15 -8.40 -5.24
C SER A 26 14.22 -8.78 -6.25
N LYS A 27 14.67 -7.83 -7.06
CA LYS A 27 15.82 -8.02 -7.97
C LYS A 27 17.12 -8.34 -7.21
N ASP A 28 17.21 -7.92 -5.95
CA ASP A 28 18.41 -8.05 -5.11
C ASP A 28 18.39 -9.34 -4.28
N GLY A 29 17.34 -10.16 -4.40
CA GLY A 29 17.18 -11.43 -3.68
C GLY A 29 15.89 -11.53 -2.88
N GLU A 30 15.88 -12.46 -1.94
CA GLU A 30 14.73 -12.74 -1.07
C GLU A 30 14.93 -12.19 0.34
N GLN A 31 13.85 -11.70 0.96
CA GLN A 31 13.84 -11.20 2.33
C GLN A 31 12.62 -11.74 3.08
N THR A 32 12.81 -12.16 4.34
CA THR A 32 11.70 -12.52 5.23
C THR A 32 11.33 -11.33 6.11
N VAL A 33 10.03 -11.04 6.23
CA VAL A 33 9.48 -10.02 7.12
C VAL A 33 8.44 -10.65 8.04
N ILE A 34 8.56 -10.41 9.35
CA ILE A 34 7.54 -10.79 10.33
C ILE A 34 6.65 -9.57 10.58
N VAL A 35 5.36 -9.72 10.32
CA VAL A 35 4.34 -8.71 10.53
C VAL A 35 3.60 -9.06 11.83
N PRO A 36 3.72 -8.27 12.90
CA PRO A 36 3.03 -8.53 14.15
C PRO A 36 1.50 -8.51 14.00
N PRO A 37 0.76 -9.21 14.90
CA PRO A 37 -0.69 -9.10 14.95
C PRO A 37 -1.14 -7.65 15.08
N GLY A 38 -2.27 -7.30 14.45
CA GLY A 38 -2.83 -5.94 14.46
C GLY A 38 -2.13 -4.94 13.53
N THR A 39 -1.04 -5.33 12.87
CA THR A 39 -0.38 -4.48 11.86
C THR A 39 -1.20 -4.44 10.58
N GLN A 40 -1.55 -3.24 10.11
CA GLN A 40 -2.30 -3.08 8.86
C GLN A 40 -1.39 -3.32 7.66
N VAL A 41 -1.74 -4.32 6.83
CA VAL A 41 -1.13 -4.53 5.51
C VAL A 41 -2.09 -3.98 4.47
N VAL A 42 -1.66 -2.93 3.76
CA VAL A 42 -2.49 -2.29 2.72
C VAL A 42 -2.00 -2.64 1.32
N THR A 43 -2.93 -2.63 0.38
CA THR A 43 -2.64 -2.74 -1.05
C THR A 43 -3.52 -1.79 -1.83
N PHE A 44 -3.10 -1.48 -3.06
CA PHE A 44 -3.82 -0.59 -3.97
C PHE A 44 -4.27 -1.39 -5.18
N LYS A 45 -5.41 -1.00 -5.76
CA LYS A 45 -5.90 -1.53 -7.03
C LYS A 45 -6.19 -0.38 -7.98
N PRO A 46 -6.09 -0.58 -9.31
CA PRO A 46 -6.50 0.42 -10.28
C PRO A 46 -7.94 0.88 -10.04
N GLY A 47 -8.18 2.18 -10.15
CA GLY A 47 -9.53 2.74 -10.15
C GLY A 47 -10.25 2.38 -11.45
N GLY A 48 -11.35 1.63 -11.37
CA GLY A 48 -12.27 1.39 -12.49
C GLY A 48 -13.24 2.56 -12.73
N ALA A 49 -14.00 2.51 -13.83
CA ALA A 49 -14.95 3.58 -14.20
C ALA A 49 -15.97 3.91 -13.09
N HIS A 50 -16.51 2.89 -12.40
CA HIS A 50 -17.40 3.08 -11.24
C HIS A 50 -16.69 3.59 -9.97
N GLN A 51 -15.35 3.66 -9.97
CA GLN A 51 -14.53 4.03 -8.82
C GLN A 51 -14.03 5.48 -8.92
N ALA A 52 -14.28 6.18 -10.03
CA ALA A 52 -14.26 7.65 -10.05
C ALA A 52 -15.24 8.23 -9.00
N ALA A 53 -16.31 7.48 -8.70
CA ALA A 53 -17.24 7.78 -7.60
C ALA A 53 -16.62 7.71 -6.19
N LEU A 54 -15.37 7.27 -6.03
CA LEU A 54 -14.67 7.36 -4.74
C LEU A 54 -14.17 8.78 -4.46
N VAL A 55 -13.99 9.60 -5.49
CA VAL A 55 -13.56 10.99 -5.35
C VAL A 55 -14.78 11.86 -5.09
N VAL A 56 -15.17 11.90 -3.82
CA VAL A 56 -16.29 12.70 -3.31
C VAL A 56 -15.80 13.73 -2.29
N PRO A 57 -16.58 14.79 -2.01
CA PRO A 57 -16.27 15.68 -0.89
C PRO A 57 -16.01 14.89 0.40
N GLY A 58 -14.90 15.21 1.07
CA GLY A 58 -14.48 14.55 2.31
C GLY A 58 -13.66 13.26 2.13
N ALA A 59 -13.48 12.75 0.91
CA ALA A 59 -12.62 11.60 0.65
C ALA A 59 -11.18 11.85 1.15
N LYS A 60 -10.60 10.86 1.84
CA LYS A 60 -9.21 10.90 2.28
C LYS A 60 -8.33 10.42 1.15
N VAL A 61 -7.36 11.24 0.74
CA VAL A 61 -6.52 10.99 -0.42
C VAL A 61 -5.05 11.19 -0.12
N VAL A 62 -4.21 10.41 -0.79
CA VAL A 62 -2.77 10.64 -0.86
C VAL A 62 -2.41 10.92 -2.31
N ILE A 63 -1.75 12.05 -2.53
CA ILE A 63 -1.35 12.51 -3.86
C ILE A 63 0.16 12.43 -3.96
N THR A 64 0.66 11.63 -4.91
CA THR A 64 2.05 11.73 -5.34
C THR A 64 2.13 12.80 -6.43
N ALA A 65 2.91 13.84 -6.20
CA ALA A 65 3.10 14.95 -7.12
C ALA A 65 4.59 15.17 -7.44
N GLN A 66 4.85 15.88 -8.52
CA GLN A 66 6.18 16.41 -8.85
C GLN A 66 6.05 17.86 -9.33
N VAL A 67 7.11 18.66 -9.20
CA VAL A 67 7.13 20.00 -9.77
C VAL A 67 7.41 19.90 -11.28
N LYS A 68 6.54 20.50 -12.09
CA LYS A 68 6.76 20.71 -13.53
C LYS A 68 6.51 22.18 -13.83
N ASP A 69 7.43 22.82 -14.55
CA ASP A 69 7.35 24.24 -14.92
C ASP A 69 7.07 25.15 -13.70
N GLY A 70 7.72 24.85 -12.57
CA GLY A 70 7.54 25.59 -11.32
C GLY A 70 6.22 25.33 -10.58
N ARG A 71 5.38 24.39 -11.03
CA ARG A 71 4.07 24.09 -10.44
C ARG A 71 3.95 22.63 -9.98
N PRO A 72 3.34 22.36 -8.80
CA PRO A 72 2.99 21.00 -8.41
C PRO A 72 2.04 20.36 -9.42
N THR A 73 2.43 19.21 -9.97
CA THR A 73 1.64 18.41 -10.91
C THR A 73 1.40 17.03 -10.30
N ALA A 74 0.12 16.67 -10.12
CA ALA A 74 -0.26 15.35 -9.62
C ALA A 74 0.10 14.25 -10.62
N LEU A 75 0.59 13.12 -10.11
CA LEU A 75 0.95 11.94 -10.91
C LEU A 75 0.04 10.76 -10.66
N ARG A 76 -0.31 10.55 -9.40
CA ARG A 76 -1.26 9.53 -8.97
C ARG A 76 -1.96 9.97 -7.70
N MET A 77 -3.20 9.52 -7.57
CA MET A 77 -4.01 9.72 -6.38
C MET A 77 -4.45 8.35 -5.87
N LEU A 78 -4.20 8.11 -4.59
CA LEU A 78 -4.76 6.98 -3.86
C LEU A 78 -5.94 7.49 -3.06
N VAL A 79 -7.09 6.86 -3.22
CA VAL A 79 -8.33 7.25 -2.55
C VAL A 79 -8.73 6.17 -1.57
N GLY A 80 -9.00 6.58 -0.33
CA GLY A 80 -9.59 5.75 0.70
C GLY A 80 -10.95 5.18 0.30
N ARG A 81 -11.10 3.85 0.25
CA ARG A 81 -12.40 3.22 0.02
C ARG A 81 -13.19 3.12 1.32
N ASN A 82 -14.48 3.41 1.28
CA ASN A 82 -15.40 3.26 2.42
C ASN A 82 -14.94 4.01 3.69
N GLY A 83 -14.40 5.22 3.53
CA GLY A 83 -13.93 6.03 4.66
C GLY A 83 -12.56 5.62 5.23
N PHE A 84 -11.88 4.64 4.63
CA PHE A 84 -10.53 4.26 5.00
C PHE A 84 -9.54 5.42 4.79
N THR A 85 -8.74 5.76 5.80
CA THR A 85 -7.65 6.75 5.64
C THR A 85 -6.41 6.05 5.09
N PRO A 86 -5.92 6.39 3.88
CA PRO A 86 -4.70 5.79 3.37
C PRO A 86 -3.49 6.11 4.26
N PRO A 87 -2.53 5.18 4.44
CA PRO A 87 -1.48 5.28 5.47
C PRO A 87 -0.25 6.10 5.08
N MET A 88 -0.37 7.08 4.18
CA MET A 88 0.73 7.99 3.79
C MET A 88 0.30 9.45 3.88
#